data_AF-A0A529XHT8-F1
#
_entry.id   AF-A0A529XHT8-F1
#
_cell.length_a   1.000
_cell.length_b   1.000
_cell.length_c   1.000
_cell.angle_alpha   90.00
_cell.angle_beta   90.00
_cell.angle_gamma   90.00
#
_symmetry.space_group_name_H-M   'P 1'
#
loop_
_entity.id
_entity.type
_entity.pdbx_description
1 polymer ?
#
loop_
_entity_poly.entity_id
_entity_poly.type
_entity_poly.pdbx_seq_one_letter_code
_entity_poly.pdbx_strand_id
1 'polypeptide(L)' 'MGTRYSIESCPDDATVLHMKLNEAADNGGRVINVIWQPEREVVSSRELPDDFKITVESGYIIILEYFEQDPKNER' A
#
# COMPACT_ATOMS: atom_id res chain seq x y z
N MET A 1 21.13 1.45 -11.07
CA MET A 1 20.38 1.09 -9.86
C MET A 1 19.09 1.88 -9.89
N GLY A 2 17.99 1.25 -10.29
CA GLY A 2 16.67 1.87 -10.28
C GLY A 2 16.01 1.66 -8.92
N THR A 3 15.45 2.72 -8.34
CA THR A 3 14.58 2.61 -7.16
C THR A 3 13.18 2.27 -7.63
N ARG A 4 12.57 1.23 -7.06
CA ARG A 4 11.17 0.85 -7.36
C ARG A 4 10.27 1.23 -6.20
N TYR A 5 9.12 1.81 -6.51
CA TYR A 5 8.11 2.16 -5.52
C TYR A 5 6.91 1.23 -5.65
N SER A 6 6.31 0.87 -4.51
CA SER A 6 5.07 0.11 -4.45
C SER A 6 4.07 0.80 -3.52
N ILE A 7 2.79 0.67 -3.84
CA ILE A 7 1.68 1.11 -3.00
C ILE A 7 0.82 -0.11 -2.71
N GLU A 8 0.60 -0.38 -1.43
CA GLU A 8 -0.23 -1.49 -0.97
C GLU A 8 -1.39 -0.98 -0.11
N SER A 9 -2.53 -1.66 -0.20
CA SER A 9 -3.63 -1.49 0.73
C SER A 9 -3.60 -2.59 1.80
N CYS A 10 -4.02 -2.22 3.00
CA CYS A 10 -4.16 -3.11 4.15
C CYS A 10 -5.48 -2.79 4.86
N PRO A 11 -6.26 -3.79 5.28
CA PRO A 11 -7.48 -3.55 6.07
C PRO A 11 -7.14 -2.87 7.40
N ASP A 12 -8.14 -2.32 8.09
CA ASP A 12 -7.98 -1.70 9.41
C ASP A 12 -7.77 -2.73 10.54
N ASP A 13 -6.71 -3.53 10.40
CA ASP A 13 -6.28 -4.55 11.36
C ASP A 13 -4.79 -4.37 11.63
N ALA A 14 -4.46 -3.98 12.86
CA ALA A 14 -3.09 -3.73 13.29
C ALA A 14 -2.18 -4.97 13.18
N THR A 15 -2.73 -6.18 13.34
CA THR A 15 -1.97 -7.43 13.23
C THR A 15 -1.54 -7.66 11.79
N VAL A 16 -2.48 -7.47 10.84
CA VAL A 16 -2.21 -7.59 9.41
C VAL A 16 -1.23 -6.52 8.94
N LEU A 17 -1.39 -5.28 9.41
CA LEU A 17 -0.46 -4.20 9.13
C LEU A 17 0.96 -4.56 9.58
N HIS A 18 1.11 -5.02 10.83
CA HIS A 18 2.42 -5.40 11.36
C HIS A 18 3.07 -6.53 10.55
N MET A 19 2.29 -7.54 10.15
CA MET A 19 2.78 -8.62 9.28
C MET A 19 3.28 -8.09 7.92
N LYS A 20 2.50 -7.22 7.26
CA LYS A 20 2.89 -6.62 5.97
C LYS A 20 4.15 -5.77 6.06
N LEU A 21 4.30 -4.99 7.13
CA LEU A 21 5.50 -4.17 7.33
C LEU A 21 6.75 -5.03 7.55
N ASN A 22 6.62 -6.14 8.27
CA ASN A 22 7.71 -7.11 8.43
C ASN A 22 8.07 -7.78 7.11
N GLU A 23 7.09 -8.24 6.34
CA GLU A 23 7.31 -8.83 5.02
C GLU A 23 8.02 -7.85 4.07
N ALA A 24 7.63 -6.57 4.09
CA ALA A 24 8.31 -5.55 3.31
C ALA A 24 9.78 -5.40 3.72
N ALA A 25 10.08 -5.41 5.02
CA ALA A 25 11.44 -5.33 5.53
C ALA A 25 12.27 -6.58 5.17
N ASP A 26 11.70 -7.77 5.29
CA ASP A 26 12.34 -9.05 4.95
C ASP A 26 12.71 -9.13 3.45
N ASN A 27 11.89 -8.53 2.59
CA ASN A 27 12.14 -8.42 1.16
C ASN A 27 13.11 -7.29 0.78
N GLY A 28 13.77 -6.64 1.75
CA GLY A 28 14.70 -5.53 1.53
C GLY A 28 14.02 -4.22 1.13
N GLY A 29 12.71 -4.11 1.35
CA GLY A 29 11.94 -2.91 1.17
C GLY A 29 12.07 -1.95 2.35
N ARG A 30 11.98 -0.66 2.06
CA ARG A 30 11.93 0.43 3.03
C ARG A 30 10.52 1.01 3.04
N VAL A 31 9.93 1.10 4.23
CA VAL A 31 8.65 1.79 4.41
C VAL A 31 8.89 3.30 4.35
N ILE A 32 8.24 3.96 3.40
CA ILE A 32 8.30 5.42 3.22
C ILE A 32 7.19 6.10 4.03
N ASN A 33 5.97 5.56 3.97
CA ASN A 33 4.83 6.10 4.69
C ASN A 33 3.75 5.04 4.94
N VAL A 34 2.97 5.23 6.00
CA VAL A 34 1.77 4.46 6.33
C VAL A 34 0.66 5.46 6.63
N ILE A 35 -0.40 5.43 5.82
CA ILE A 35 -1.50 6.39 5.90
C ILE A 35 -2.76 5.62 6.27
N TRP A 36 -3.31 5.88 7.46
CA TRP A 36 -4.64 5.38 7.80
C TRP A 36 -5.71 6.24 7.12
N GLN A 37 -6.74 5.58 6.59
CA GLN A 37 -7.90 6.21 5.99
C GLN A 37 -9.17 5.69 6.68
N PRO A 38 -10.08 6.59 7.11
CA PRO A 38 -11.37 6.17 7.65
C PRO A 38 -12.27 5.61 6.53
N GLU A 39 -13.32 4.91 6.96
CA GLU A 39 -14.43 4.52 6.10
C GLU A 39 -15.04 5.77 5.45
N ARG A 40 -15.38 5.67 4.16
CA ARG A 40 -15.94 6.79 3.39
C ARG A 40 -16.82 6.32 2.24
N GLU A 41 -17.78 7.16 1.87
CA GLU A 41 -18.51 6.99 0.61
C GLU A 41 -17.71 7.61 -0.54
N VAL A 42 -17.59 6.88 -1.65
CA VAL A 42 -17.03 7.36 -2.92
C VAL A 42 -18.05 7.22 -4.03
N VAL A 43 -18.13 8.21 -4.92
CA VAL A 43 -19.01 8.16 -6.10
C VAL A 43 -18.25 7.43 -7.21
N SER A 44 -18.80 6.32 -7.71
CA SER A 44 -18.04 5.39 -8.57
C SER A 44 -17.92 5.82 -10.04
N SER A 45 -18.55 6.90 -10.48
CA SER A 45 -18.41 7.41 -11.84
C SER A 45 -18.79 8.88 -11.92
N ARG A 46 -17.91 9.72 -12.47
CA ARG A 46 -18.24 11.11 -12.85
C ARG A 46 -19.10 11.22 -14.12
N GLU A 47 -19.43 10.09 -14.79
CA GLU A 47 -19.91 10.09 -16.18
C GLU A 47 -21.21 9.31 -16.44
N LEU A 48 -21.87 8.75 -15.43
CA LEU A 48 -23.17 8.09 -15.59
C LEU A 48 -24.26 8.77 -14.73
N PRO A 49 -25.52 8.81 -15.20
CA PRO A 49 -26.59 9.60 -14.58
C PRO A 49 -27.08 9.06 -13.22
N ASP A 50 -26.73 7.83 -12.88
CA ASP A 50 -27.01 7.25 -11.56
C ASP A 50 -25.71 7.24 -10.74
N ASP A 51 -25.57 8.22 -9.84
CA ASP A 51 -24.46 8.34 -8.90
C ASP A 51 -24.48 7.16 -7.90
N PHE A 52 -23.89 6.03 -8.29
CA PHE A 52 -23.69 4.91 -7.37
C PHE A 52 -22.64 5.28 -6.33
N LYS A 53 -23.10 5.45 -5.09
CA LYS A 53 -22.25 5.59 -3.91
C LYS A 53 -21.77 4.22 -3.47
N ILE A 54 -20.47 4.06 -3.38
CA ILE A 54 -19.81 2.86 -2.85
C ILE A 54 -19.21 3.23 -1.51
N THR A 55 -19.47 2.40 -0.49
CA THR A 55 -18.75 2.49 0.78
C THR A 55 -17.39 1.82 0.63
N VAL A 56 -16.33 2.54 0.99
CA VAL A 56 -14.98 2.04 1.10
C VAL A 56 -14.66 1.92 2.58
N GLU A 57 -14.39 0.70 3.03
CA GLU A 57 -14.00 0.38 4.40
C GLU A 57 -12.75 1.15 4.84
N SER A 58 -12.58 1.32 6.15
CA SER A 58 -11.33 1.88 6.69
C SER A 58 -10.14 0.96 6.43
N GLY A 59 -8.94 1.54 6.38
CA GLY A 59 -7.72 0.77 6.19
C GLY A 59 -6.48 1.64 6.04
N TYR A 60 -5.35 0.98 5.82
CA TYR A 60 -4.06 1.62 5.65
C TYR A 60 -3.61 1.56 4.19
N ILE A 61 -2.96 2.63 3.75
CA ILE A 61 -2.16 2.67 2.53
C ILE A 61 -0.69 2.68 2.93
N ILE A 62 0.08 1.72 2.42
CA ILE A 62 1.50 1.54 2.72
C ILE A 62 2.28 1.92 1.46
N ILE A 63 3.25 2.82 1.59
CA ILE A 63 4.14 3.25 0.51
C ILE A 63 5.52 2.67 0.79
N LEU A 64 6.04 1.88 -0.16
CA LEU A 64 7.29 1.15 -0.05
C LEU A 64 8.29 1.58 -1.13
N GLU A 65 9.56 1.47 -0.80
CA GLU A 65 10.72 1.69 -1.68
C GLU A 65 11.58 0.42 -1.67
N TYR A 66 11.90 -0.11 -2.85
CA TYR A 66 12.78 -1.27 -3.03
C TYR A 66 14.03 -0.87 -3.82
N PHE A 67 15.18 -1.32 -3.35
CA PHE A 67 16.46 -1.14 -4.04
C PHE A 67 16.72 -2.35 -4.94
N GLU A 68 17.08 -2.14 -6.21
CA GLU A 68 17.61 -3.24 -7.03
C GLU A 68 18.93 -3.73 -6.43
N GLN A 69 18.95 -4.98 -5.94
CA GLN A 69 20.19 -5.64 -5.56
C GLN A 69 21.06 -5.81 -6.82
N ASP A 70 22.34 -5.43 -6.73
CA ASP A 70 23.30 -5.65 -7.80
C ASP A 70 23.63 -7.16 -7.87
N PRO A 71 23.29 -7.87 -8.96
CA PRO A 71 23.54 -9.30 -9.08
C PRO A 71 25.04 -9.67 -9.05
N LYS A 72 25.95 -8.70 -9.02
CA LYS A 72 27.40 -8.91 -8.96
C LYS A 72 27.98 -9.01 -7.55
N ASN A 73 27.19 -8.81 -6.49
CA ASN A 73 27.68 -8.80 -5.11
C ASN A 73 27.28 -10.03 -4.27
N GLU A 74 26.81 -11.11 -4.90
CA GLU A 74 26.83 -12.43 -4.28
C GLU A 74 28.27 -12.98 -4.34
N ARG A 75 29.05 -12.71 -3.29
CA ARG A 75 30.35 -13.35 -3.03
C ARG A 75 30.36 -14.01 -1.66
#